data_AF-A0A953KYA1-F1
#
_entry.id   AF-A0A953KYA1-F1
#
_cell.length_a   1.000
_cell.length_b   1.000
_cell.length_c   1.000
_cell.angle_alpha   90.00
_cell.angle_beta   90.00
_cell.angle_gamma   90.00
#
_symmetry.space_group_name_H-M   'P 1'
#
loop_
_entity.id
_entity.type
_entity.pdbx_description
1 polymer ?
#
loop_
_entity_poly.entity_id
_entity_poly.type
_entity_poly.pdbx_seq_one_letter_code
_entity_poly.pdbx_strand_id
1 'polypeptide(L)'
;MAWEVVIGLETHVQLLTVSKIFSGSATQYGAVPNTQANAVDMALPGVLPVLNQAAVECAIKLGLALGAKIAPCSQFERKNYFYPDLPKAYQITQQEIPVVQGGSVTILTENGEKTIRLVRAHLEEDAGKSVHEGLQSADGSPVSGIDLNRAGTPLLEVVTEPDMRSAKEAVAYAKQLHALVQWIGVCDGNMQEGSFRCDANVSVRRPGEPLGTRCEIKNLNSFRFMEEAINYEIQRQIELIEEGGKVVQETRLYDPDKGQTRGMRSKEDAHDYRYFPDPDLPPLIITSQWIERVKASLP
;
A
#
# COMPACT_ATOMS: atom_id res chain seq x y z
N MET A 1 -3.58 34.73 -4.96
CA MET A 1 -2.93 34.21 -3.73
C MET A 1 -2.36 32.85 -4.09
N ALA A 2 -1.17 32.49 -3.62
CA ALA A 2 -0.58 31.19 -3.95
C ALA A 2 -1.32 30.04 -3.25
N TRP A 3 -1.51 28.93 -3.94
CA TRP A 3 -2.06 27.70 -3.38
C TRP A 3 -0.99 26.92 -2.63
N GLU A 4 -1.37 26.30 -1.51
CA GLU A 4 -0.56 25.29 -0.81
C GLU A 4 -0.99 23.88 -1.25
N VAL A 5 -0.01 23.05 -1.56
CA VAL A 5 -0.19 21.63 -1.89
C VAL A 5 0.03 20.81 -0.63
N VAL A 6 -0.82 19.81 -0.40
CA VAL A 6 -0.70 18.87 0.71
C VAL A 6 -0.78 17.44 0.16
N ILE A 7 0.30 16.68 0.36
CA ILE A 7 0.44 15.32 -0.16
C ILE A 7 0.78 14.35 0.98
N GLY A 8 0.10 13.20 0.99
CA GLY A 8 0.49 12.00 1.73
C GLY A 8 0.61 10.82 0.78
N LEU A 9 1.43 9.81 1.12
CA LEU A 9 1.59 8.59 0.33
C LEU A 9 1.20 7.36 1.15
N GLU A 10 0.60 6.39 0.45
CA GLU A 10 0.36 5.03 0.92
C GLU A 10 1.20 4.10 0.05
N THR A 11 2.16 3.40 0.65
CA THR A 11 3.13 2.57 -0.08
C THR A 11 2.97 1.11 0.33
N HIS A 12 2.66 0.25 -0.63
CA HIS A 12 2.65 -1.20 -0.41
C HIS A 12 4.01 -1.77 -0.80
N VAL A 13 4.68 -2.37 0.18
CA VAL A 13 5.99 -3.00 0.07
C VAL A 13 5.80 -4.51 0.16
N GLN A 14 6.01 -5.23 -0.94
CA GLN A 14 6.01 -6.68 -0.97
C GLN A 14 7.25 -7.23 -0.30
N LEU A 15 7.06 -8.13 0.68
CA LEU A 15 8.16 -8.63 1.49
C LEU A 15 8.89 -9.79 0.81
N LEU A 16 10.22 -9.79 0.91
CA LEU A 16 11.10 -10.86 0.43
C LEU A 16 11.09 -12.08 1.35
N THR A 17 9.93 -12.71 1.50
CA THR A 17 9.79 -13.99 2.20
C THR A 17 9.76 -15.15 1.21
N VAL A 18 10.15 -16.35 1.67
CA VAL A 18 10.08 -17.58 0.86
C VAL A 18 8.64 -18.10 0.74
N SER A 19 7.82 -17.88 1.78
CA SER A 19 6.43 -18.31 1.83
C SER A 19 5.47 -17.13 2.07
N LYS A 20 4.20 -17.37 1.78
CA LYS A 20 3.09 -16.43 2.00
C LYS A 20 2.90 -16.04 3.48
N ILE A 21 2.12 -15.00 3.76
CA ILE A 21 1.97 -14.46 5.12
C ILE A 21 1.14 -15.37 6.03
N PHE A 22 0.17 -16.08 5.48
CA PHE A 22 -0.75 -16.95 6.23
C PHE A 22 -0.74 -18.42 5.78
N SER A 23 0.15 -18.79 4.86
CA SER A 23 0.22 -20.14 4.30
C SER A 23 1.65 -20.50 3.87
N GLY A 24 1.89 -21.81 3.66
CA GLY A 24 3.21 -22.32 3.26
C GLY A 24 3.52 -22.23 1.77
N SER A 25 2.62 -21.65 0.95
CA SER A 25 2.85 -21.54 -0.51
C SER A 25 3.99 -20.57 -0.83
N ALA A 26 4.67 -20.81 -1.94
CA ALA A 26 5.74 -19.97 -2.44
C ALA A 26 5.24 -18.59 -2.93
N THR A 27 6.15 -17.63 -2.98
CA THR A 27 5.94 -16.22 -3.37
C THR A 27 6.69 -15.87 -4.67
N GLN A 28 7.08 -16.87 -5.45
CA GLN A 28 7.96 -16.67 -6.62
C GLN A 28 7.21 -15.93 -7.74
N TYR A 29 7.80 -14.85 -8.24
CA TYR A 29 7.25 -14.13 -9.39
C TYR A 29 7.32 -14.98 -10.67
N GLY A 30 6.35 -14.78 -11.57
CA GLY A 30 6.37 -15.36 -12.92
C GLY A 30 5.99 -16.85 -13.03
N ALA A 31 5.49 -17.47 -11.96
CA ALA A 31 5.02 -18.85 -12.03
C ALA A 31 3.77 -19.00 -12.90
N VAL A 32 3.51 -20.24 -13.34
CA VAL A 32 2.30 -20.59 -14.09
C VAL A 32 1.05 -20.26 -13.24
N PRO A 33 -0.03 -19.70 -13.81
CA PRO A 33 -1.21 -19.30 -13.05
C PRO A 33 -1.74 -20.41 -12.13
N ASN A 34 -2.11 -20.03 -10.91
CA ASN A 34 -2.69 -20.91 -9.88
C ASN A 34 -1.84 -22.14 -9.48
N THR A 35 -0.50 -22.08 -9.62
CA THR A 35 0.41 -23.16 -9.19
C THR A 35 1.05 -22.94 -7.82
N GLN A 36 0.97 -21.72 -7.29
CA GLN A 36 1.44 -21.32 -5.96
C GLN A 36 0.27 -20.96 -5.05
N ALA A 37 -0.87 -21.64 -5.19
CA ALA A 37 -2.04 -21.47 -4.35
C ALA A 37 -2.40 -22.79 -3.68
N ASN A 38 -2.57 -22.78 -2.36
CA ASN A 38 -3.06 -23.92 -1.59
C ASN A 38 -4.49 -23.68 -1.08
N ALA A 39 -5.01 -24.59 -0.26
CA ALA A 39 -6.37 -24.50 0.28
C ALA A 39 -6.65 -23.19 1.06
N VAL A 40 -5.66 -22.67 1.81
CA VAL A 40 -5.76 -21.40 2.55
C VAL A 40 -5.83 -20.23 1.57
N ASP A 41 -4.95 -20.21 0.57
CA ASP A 41 -4.88 -19.13 -0.42
C ASP A 41 -6.16 -19.06 -1.27
N MET A 42 -6.75 -20.22 -1.58
CA MET A 42 -8.02 -20.36 -2.31
C MET A 42 -9.26 -20.17 -1.42
N ALA A 43 -9.09 -19.94 -0.12
CA ALA A 43 -10.17 -19.80 0.85
C ALA A 43 -11.15 -21.01 0.87
N LEU A 44 -10.64 -22.23 0.79
CA LEU A 44 -11.49 -23.41 0.86
C LEU A 44 -12.15 -23.53 2.25
N PRO A 45 -13.36 -24.10 2.37
CA PRO A 45 -14.02 -24.24 3.66
C PRO A 45 -13.18 -25.02 4.68
N GLY A 46 -13.07 -24.50 5.90
CA GLY A 46 -12.40 -25.15 7.04
C GLY A 46 -10.90 -24.89 7.17
N VAL A 47 -10.32 -24.04 6.32
CA VAL A 47 -8.91 -23.63 6.42
C VAL A 47 -8.69 -22.54 7.46
N LEU A 48 -7.49 -22.45 8.03
CA LEU A 48 -7.09 -21.44 9.01
C LEU A 48 -5.76 -20.78 8.61
N PRO A 49 -5.61 -19.46 8.84
CA PRO A 49 -4.37 -18.74 8.59
C PRO A 49 -3.28 -19.08 9.61
N VAL A 50 -2.02 -19.17 9.17
CA VAL A 50 -0.86 -19.34 10.06
C VAL A 50 0.19 -18.27 9.75
N LEU A 51 0.39 -17.34 10.68
CA LEU A 51 1.27 -16.19 10.50
C LEU A 51 2.73 -16.57 10.24
N ASN A 52 3.31 -15.96 9.21
CA ASN A 52 4.70 -16.09 8.84
C ASN A 52 5.63 -15.24 9.71
N GLN A 53 6.52 -15.89 10.46
CA GLN A 53 7.49 -15.22 11.33
C GLN A 53 8.42 -14.27 10.56
N ALA A 54 8.85 -14.63 9.34
CA ALA A 54 9.75 -13.80 8.54
C ALA A 54 9.10 -12.49 8.09
N ALA A 55 7.78 -12.48 7.85
CA ALA A 55 7.04 -11.27 7.54
C ALA A 55 7.04 -10.30 8.75
N VAL A 56 6.86 -10.83 9.96
CA VAL A 56 6.95 -10.04 11.20
C VAL A 56 8.36 -9.47 11.40
N GLU A 57 9.40 -10.27 11.14
CA GLU A 57 10.78 -9.81 11.24
C GLU A 57 11.07 -8.69 10.23
N CYS A 58 10.54 -8.76 9.02
CA CYS A 58 10.63 -7.66 8.04
C CYS A 58 9.94 -6.38 8.53
N ALA A 59 8.76 -6.49 9.16
CA ALA A 59 8.07 -5.36 9.78
C ALA A 59 8.91 -4.70 10.89
N ILE A 60 9.51 -5.51 11.76
CA ILE A 60 10.40 -5.03 12.83
C ILE A 60 11.63 -4.35 12.23
N LYS A 61 12.28 -4.95 11.22
CA LYS A 61 13.43 -4.35 10.52
C LYS A 61 13.10 -2.97 9.97
N LEU A 62 11.98 -2.86 9.23
CA LEU A 62 11.54 -1.60 8.66
C LEU A 62 11.26 -0.56 9.76
N GLY A 63 10.51 -0.93 10.80
CA GLY A 63 10.19 -0.01 11.88
C GLY A 63 11.43 0.50 12.63
N LEU A 64 12.41 -0.36 12.90
CA LEU A 64 13.69 0.04 13.49
C LEU A 64 14.47 1.00 12.57
N ALA A 65 14.54 0.69 11.28
CA ALA A 65 15.25 1.51 10.29
C ALA A 65 14.61 2.91 10.11
N LEU A 66 13.30 3.02 10.34
CA LEU A 66 12.54 4.27 10.30
C LEU A 66 12.55 5.05 11.63
N GLY A 67 13.20 4.52 12.68
CA GLY A 67 13.14 5.08 14.03
C GLY A 67 11.74 5.07 14.63
N ALA A 68 10.87 4.16 14.17
CA ALA A 68 9.51 4.02 14.63
C ALA A 68 9.40 3.20 15.92
N LYS A 69 8.25 3.29 16.58
CA LYS A 69 7.93 2.44 17.72
C LYS A 69 7.37 1.10 17.21
N ILE A 70 7.97 0.00 17.66
CA ILE A 70 7.42 -1.35 17.44
C ILE A 70 6.39 -1.64 18.55
N ALA A 71 5.18 -2.03 18.16
CA ALA A 71 4.13 -2.37 19.11
C ALA A 71 4.47 -3.70 19.83
N PRO A 72 4.47 -3.77 21.17
CA PRO A 72 4.76 -5.01 21.91
C PRO A 72 3.64 -6.05 21.78
N CYS A 73 2.44 -5.58 21.41
CA CYS A 73 1.28 -6.38 21.08
C CYS A 73 0.63 -5.74 19.85
N SER A 74 0.26 -6.54 18.87
CA SER A 74 -0.41 -6.12 17.64
C SER A 74 -1.53 -7.10 17.31
N GLN A 75 -2.54 -6.66 16.55
CA GLN A 75 -3.71 -7.47 16.25
C GLN A 75 -3.99 -7.47 14.74
N PHE A 76 -4.27 -8.65 14.20
CA PHE A 76 -4.79 -8.79 12.84
C PHE A 76 -6.31 -8.64 12.84
N GLU A 77 -6.82 -8.02 11.80
CA GLU A 77 -8.22 -7.67 11.60
C GLU A 77 -8.64 -8.04 10.19
N ARG A 78 -9.93 -8.28 10.00
CA ARG A 78 -10.51 -8.55 8.69
C ARG A 78 -11.05 -7.27 8.08
N LYS A 79 -10.51 -6.89 6.92
CA LYS A 79 -11.03 -5.82 6.06
C LYS A 79 -11.95 -6.44 5.00
N ASN A 80 -13.27 -6.32 5.17
CA ASN A 80 -14.26 -7.09 4.42
C ASN A 80 -14.68 -6.36 3.14
N TYR A 81 -14.48 -6.99 1.97
CA TYR A 81 -15.00 -6.53 0.69
C TYR A 81 -15.01 -7.68 -0.32
N PHE A 82 -15.94 -7.63 -1.28
CA PHE A 82 -16.07 -8.65 -2.31
C PHE A 82 -15.32 -8.22 -3.56
N TYR A 83 -14.36 -9.05 -3.99
CA TYR A 83 -13.73 -8.91 -5.28
C TYR A 83 -13.23 -10.28 -5.77
N PRO A 84 -13.26 -10.59 -7.09
CA PRO A 84 -12.92 -11.93 -7.60
C PRO A 84 -11.52 -12.44 -7.26
N ASP A 85 -10.53 -11.54 -7.14
CA ASP A 85 -9.16 -11.91 -6.76
C ASP A 85 -8.91 -11.95 -5.25
N LEU A 86 -9.95 -11.71 -4.43
CA LEU A 86 -9.90 -11.82 -2.98
C LEU A 86 -10.81 -12.97 -2.50
N PRO A 87 -10.30 -14.21 -2.48
CA PRO A 87 -11.13 -15.41 -2.33
C PRO A 87 -11.84 -15.50 -0.98
N LYS A 88 -11.28 -14.91 0.09
CA LYS A 88 -11.89 -14.90 1.43
C LYS A 88 -13.06 -13.93 1.59
N ALA A 89 -13.27 -13.02 0.63
CA ALA A 89 -14.13 -11.84 0.77
C ALA A 89 -13.76 -10.90 1.94
N TYR A 90 -12.55 -11.08 2.47
CA TYR A 90 -11.88 -10.15 3.37
C TYR A 90 -10.36 -10.29 3.20
N GLN A 91 -9.66 -9.21 3.46
CA GLN A 91 -8.20 -9.16 3.53
C GLN A 91 -7.82 -9.16 5.01
N ILE A 92 -6.92 -10.06 5.42
CA ILE A 92 -6.33 -10.02 6.76
C ILE A 92 -5.26 -8.92 6.75
N THR A 93 -5.46 -7.91 7.58
CA THR A 93 -4.61 -6.71 7.69
C THR A 93 -4.51 -6.31 9.17
N GLN A 94 -4.06 -5.11 9.48
CA GLN A 94 -4.10 -4.54 10.83
C GLN A 94 -4.65 -3.11 10.69
N GLN A 95 -5.48 -2.66 11.62
CA GLN A 95 -6.03 -1.30 11.62
C GLN A 95 -5.78 -0.62 12.97
N GLU A 96 -6.27 -1.16 14.08
CA GLU A 96 -6.19 -0.48 15.38
C GLU A 96 -4.77 -0.44 15.95
N ILE A 97 -4.07 -1.58 15.93
CA ILE A 97 -2.75 -1.74 16.56
C ILE A 97 -1.74 -2.29 15.55
N PRO A 98 -1.21 -1.45 14.64
CA PRO A 98 -0.20 -1.88 13.66
C PRO A 98 1.14 -2.20 14.31
N VAL A 99 1.93 -3.08 13.68
CA VAL A 99 3.27 -3.45 14.17
C VAL A 99 4.20 -2.24 14.29
N VAL A 100 4.19 -1.34 13.30
CA VAL A 100 5.04 -0.15 13.28
C VAL A 100 4.18 1.10 13.46
N GLN A 101 4.51 1.89 14.49
CA GLN A 101 3.79 3.10 14.88
C GLN A 101 4.72 4.31 14.77
N GLY A 102 4.35 5.28 13.93
CA GLY A 102 5.17 6.45 13.68
C GLY A 102 6.42 6.16 12.84
N GLY A 103 7.47 6.95 13.07
CA GLY A 103 8.73 6.92 12.32
C GLY A 103 8.84 8.08 11.34
N SER A 104 9.95 8.12 10.62
CA SER A 104 10.18 9.18 9.64
C SER A 104 11.23 8.81 8.59
N VAL A 105 11.18 9.50 7.46
CA VAL A 105 12.18 9.45 6.40
C VAL A 105 12.66 10.87 6.11
N THR A 106 13.97 11.10 6.15
CA THR A 106 14.56 12.38 5.72
C THR A 106 14.84 12.35 4.23
N ILE A 107 14.39 13.40 3.53
CA ILE A 107 14.60 13.59 2.09
C ILE A 107 15.42 14.86 1.85
N LEU A 108 16.14 14.88 0.72
CA LEU A 108 16.80 16.08 0.23
C LEU A 108 15.86 16.86 -0.67
N THR A 109 15.70 18.15 -0.39
CA THR A 109 14.92 19.09 -1.19
C THR A 109 15.82 20.22 -1.69
N GLU A 110 15.30 21.04 -2.60
CA GLU A 110 15.99 22.26 -3.06
C GLU A 110 16.29 23.25 -1.91
N ASN A 111 15.52 23.18 -0.81
CA ASN A 111 15.68 24.02 0.38
C ASN A 111 16.48 23.34 1.51
N GLY A 112 17.08 22.18 1.25
CA GLY A 112 17.82 21.38 2.24
C GLY A 112 17.08 20.13 2.69
N GLU A 113 17.49 19.58 3.83
CA GLU A 113 16.88 18.36 4.39
C GLU A 113 15.47 18.63 4.92
N LYS A 114 14.56 17.71 4.63
CA LYS A 114 13.19 17.72 5.16
C LYS A 114 12.84 16.34 5.69
N THR A 115 12.29 16.29 6.89
CA THR A 115 11.81 15.03 7.50
C THR A 115 10.33 14.86 7.20
N ILE A 116 9.98 13.72 6.59
CA ILE A 116 8.60 13.28 6.33
C ILE A 116 8.22 12.29 7.42
N ARG A 117 7.16 12.58 8.17
CA ARG A 117 6.69 11.70 9.24
C ARG A 117 5.82 10.58 8.69
N LEU A 118 5.84 9.46 9.39
CA LEU A 118 4.99 8.31 9.11
C LEU A 118 3.90 8.23 10.17
N VAL A 119 2.71 7.79 9.76
CA VAL A 119 1.64 7.43 10.67
C VAL A 119 1.90 6.01 11.20
N ARG A 120 2.21 5.08 10.28
CA ARG A 120 2.27 3.64 10.56
C ARG A 120 2.92 2.86 9.43
N ALA A 121 3.34 1.63 9.73
CA ALA A 121 3.44 0.56 8.76
C ALA A 121 2.82 -0.73 9.32
N HIS A 122 2.06 -1.44 8.51
CA HIS A 122 1.30 -2.59 8.99
C HIS A 122 1.31 -3.76 8.03
N LEU A 123 1.20 -4.96 8.59
CA LEU A 123 1.22 -6.20 7.83
C LEU A 123 -0.15 -6.49 7.24
N GLU A 124 -0.15 -6.94 6.00
CA GLU A 124 -1.35 -7.47 5.36
C GLU A 124 -1.00 -8.52 4.31
N GLU A 125 -2.02 -9.22 3.82
CA GLU A 125 -1.89 -10.09 2.66
C GLU A 125 -2.27 -9.36 1.37
N ASP A 126 -1.57 -9.66 0.27
CA ASP A 126 -1.98 -9.19 -1.05
C ASP A 126 -3.17 -10.00 -1.59
N ALA A 127 -3.92 -9.37 -2.50
CA ALA A 127 -4.92 -10.03 -3.31
C ALA A 127 -4.26 -10.77 -4.50
N GLY A 128 -5.06 -11.57 -5.20
CA GLY A 128 -4.65 -12.21 -6.45
C GLY A 128 -4.47 -11.22 -7.60
N LYS A 129 -4.50 -11.73 -8.82
CA LYS A 129 -4.45 -10.93 -10.04
C LYS A 129 -5.64 -11.25 -10.93
N SER A 130 -6.39 -10.20 -11.29
CA SER A 130 -7.42 -10.26 -12.33
C SER A 130 -6.80 -9.95 -13.69
N VAL A 131 -7.06 -10.80 -14.69
CA VAL A 131 -6.60 -10.63 -16.08
C VAL A 131 -7.82 -10.52 -16.98
N HIS A 132 -7.97 -9.39 -17.68
CA HIS A 132 -9.13 -9.11 -18.52
C HIS A 132 -8.85 -9.24 -20.02
N GLU A 133 -7.58 -9.10 -20.42
CA GLU A 133 -7.20 -9.08 -21.83
C GLU A 133 -6.94 -10.49 -22.36
N GLY A 134 -7.40 -10.74 -23.59
CA GLY A 134 -7.09 -11.99 -24.32
C GLY A 134 -7.85 -13.23 -23.84
N LEU A 135 -8.84 -13.09 -22.97
CA LEU A 135 -9.65 -14.20 -22.46
C LEU A 135 -11.10 -14.09 -22.94
N GLN A 136 -11.62 -15.20 -23.48
CA GLN A 136 -12.99 -15.32 -23.95
C GLN A 136 -13.59 -16.63 -23.43
N SER A 137 -14.90 -16.63 -23.14
CA SER A 137 -15.67 -17.84 -22.88
C SER A 137 -15.96 -18.61 -24.17
N ALA A 138 -16.56 -19.80 -24.03
CA ALA A 138 -16.93 -20.66 -25.16
C ALA A 138 -17.90 -19.99 -26.17
N ASP A 139 -18.67 -19.00 -25.75
CA ASP A 139 -19.58 -18.21 -26.59
C ASP A 139 -18.94 -16.93 -27.17
N GLY A 140 -17.64 -16.72 -26.94
CA GLY A 140 -16.90 -15.56 -27.42
C GLY A 140 -17.06 -14.28 -26.61
N SER A 141 -17.81 -14.30 -25.49
CA SER A 141 -17.93 -13.13 -24.62
C SER A 141 -16.64 -12.89 -23.80
N PRO A 142 -16.30 -11.62 -23.50
CA PRO A 142 -15.10 -11.31 -22.73
C PRO A 142 -15.25 -11.82 -21.29
N VAL A 143 -14.20 -12.46 -20.77
CA VAL A 143 -14.16 -12.96 -19.39
C VAL A 143 -12.92 -12.47 -18.67
N SER A 144 -12.95 -12.54 -17.34
CA SER A 144 -11.80 -12.25 -16.49
C SER A 144 -11.23 -13.54 -15.93
N GLY A 145 -9.94 -13.79 -16.15
CA GLY A 145 -9.19 -14.87 -15.54
C GLY A 145 -8.65 -14.45 -14.18
N ILE A 146 -8.73 -15.35 -13.19
CA ILE A 146 -8.22 -15.11 -11.85
C ILE A 146 -6.99 -15.99 -11.61
N ASP A 147 -5.87 -15.34 -11.27
CA ASP A 147 -4.64 -15.99 -10.81
C ASP A 147 -4.41 -15.68 -9.33
N LEU A 148 -4.49 -16.72 -8.50
CA LEU A 148 -4.33 -16.66 -7.05
C LEU A 148 -2.90 -16.93 -6.58
N ASN A 149 -1.93 -17.03 -7.50
CA ASN A 149 -0.51 -17.15 -7.13
C ASN A 149 -0.08 -16.05 -6.14
N ARG A 150 -0.53 -14.81 -6.35
CA ARG A 150 -0.19 -13.66 -5.51
C ARG A 150 -1.04 -13.55 -4.23
N ALA A 151 -2.23 -14.12 -4.19
CA ALA A 151 -3.12 -14.03 -3.04
C ALA A 151 -2.44 -14.60 -1.79
N GLY A 152 -2.32 -13.82 -0.71
CA GLY A 152 -1.58 -14.23 0.48
C GLY A 152 -0.10 -13.82 0.51
N THR A 153 0.42 -13.12 -0.50
CA THR A 153 1.80 -12.61 -0.47
C THR A 153 1.92 -11.55 0.63
N PRO A 154 2.98 -11.55 1.47
CA PRO A 154 3.08 -10.57 2.55
C PRO A 154 3.36 -9.16 2.04
N LEU A 155 2.62 -8.19 2.57
CA LEU A 155 2.81 -6.77 2.32
C LEU A 155 3.06 -6.02 3.63
N LEU A 156 3.83 -4.94 3.53
CA LEU A 156 3.79 -3.83 4.49
C LEU A 156 3.16 -2.61 3.80
N GLU A 157 2.04 -2.13 4.31
CA GLU A 157 1.48 -0.85 3.89
C GLU A 157 2.02 0.26 4.81
N VAL A 158 2.89 1.11 4.25
CA VAL A 158 3.54 2.26 4.90
C VAL A 158 2.76 3.53 4.57
N VAL A 159 2.28 4.23 5.59
CA VAL A 159 1.43 5.41 5.44
C VAL A 159 2.13 6.63 6.00
N THR A 160 2.26 7.69 5.21
CA THR A 160 2.86 8.96 5.64
C THR A 160 1.84 9.88 6.31
N GLU A 161 2.33 10.79 7.13
CA GLU A 161 1.62 12.05 7.40
C GLU A 161 1.55 12.89 6.12
N PRO A 162 0.59 13.82 5.99
CA PRO A 162 0.47 14.69 4.83
C PRO A 162 1.48 15.85 4.88
N ASP A 163 2.78 15.53 4.96
CA ASP A 163 3.89 16.48 5.17
C ASP A 163 4.49 17.01 3.86
N MET A 164 4.24 16.35 2.74
CA MET A 164 4.81 16.70 1.44
C MET A 164 4.07 17.87 0.79
N ARG A 165 4.81 18.77 0.14
CA ARG A 165 4.34 20.05 -0.41
C ARG A 165 4.57 20.20 -1.92
N SER A 166 5.12 19.19 -2.57
CA SER A 166 5.28 19.15 -4.03
C SER A 166 5.41 17.71 -4.53
N ALA A 167 5.16 17.51 -5.83
CA ALA A 167 5.41 16.22 -6.48
C ALA A 167 6.89 15.79 -6.38
N LYS A 168 7.82 16.74 -6.44
CA LYS A 168 9.26 16.50 -6.25
C LYS A 168 9.56 15.90 -4.87
N GLU A 169 8.97 16.45 -3.80
CA GLU A 169 9.12 15.91 -2.45
C GLU A 169 8.52 14.50 -2.34
N ALA A 170 7.37 14.25 -2.96
CA ALA A 170 6.75 12.93 -2.98
C ALA A 170 7.62 11.87 -3.66
N VAL A 171 8.21 12.21 -4.80
CA VAL A 171 9.17 11.35 -5.51
C VAL A 171 10.44 11.14 -4.69
N ALA A 172 10.97 12.20 -4.07
CA ALA A 172 12.17 12.10 -3.23
C ALA A 172 11.94 11.16 -2.04
N TYR A 173 10.77 11.27 -1.38
CA TYR A 173 10.36 10.34 -0.33
C TYR A 173 10.22 8.92 -0.84
N ALA A 174 9.50 8.71 -1.95
CA ALA A 174 9.26 7.37 -2.47
C ALA A 174 10.57 6.67 -2.88
N LYS A 175 11.51 7.41 -3.48
CA LYS A 175 12.87 6.92 -3.79
C LYS A 175 13.67 6.61 -2.53
N GLN A 176 13.60 7.44 -1.50
CA GLN A 176 14.32 7.21 -0.26
C GLN A 176 13.79 5.98 0.50
N LEU A 177 12.46 5.82 0.57
CA LEU A 177 11.84 4.63 1.15
C LEU A 177 12.20 3.38 0.33
N HIS A 178 12.14 3.46 -1.00
CA HIS A 178 12.51 2.39 -1.92
C HIS A 178 13.96 1.93 -1.70
N ALA A 179 14.91 2.87 -1.65
CA ALA A 179 16.31 2.57 -1.36
C ALA A 179 16.48 1.94 0.03
N LEU A 180 15.75 2.44 1.04
CA LEU A 180 15.79 1.91 2.39
C LEU A 180 15.34 0.45 2.44
N VAL A 181 14.16 0.12 1.88
CA VAL A 181 13.59 -1.24 1.94
C VAL A 181 14.45 -2.27 1.19
N GLN A 182 15.12 -1.83 0.12
CA GLN A 182 16.11 -2.65 -0.58
C GLN A 182 17.36 -2.87 0.27
N TRP A 183 17.88 -1.80 0.87
CA TRP A 183 19.11 -1.85 1.66
C TRP A 183 19.00 -2.75 2.89
N ILE A 184 17.88 -2.69 3.62
CA ILE A 184 17.62 -3.57 4.77
C ILE A 184 17.16 -4.99 4.36
N GLY A 185 17.04 -5.25 3.05
CA GLY A 185 16.72 -6.56 2.50
C GLY A 185 15.30 -7.05 2.78
N VAL A 186 14.32 -6.15 2.89
CA VAL A 186 12.91 -6.53 3.10
C VAL A 186 12.09 -6.55 1.81
N CYS A 187 12.54 -5.86 0.75
CA CYS A 187 11.86 -5.78 -0.55
C CYS A 187 12.89 -5.76 -1.69
N ASP A 188 12.60 -6.37 -2.85
CA ASP A 188 13.45 -6.24 -4.04
C ASP A 188 13.31 -4.88 -4.74
N GLY A 189 12.25 -4.12 -4.40
CA GLY A 189 11.96 -2.82 -4.97
C GLY A 189 11.53 -2.84 -6.44
N ASN A 190 11.16 -4.00 -7.01
CA ASN A 190 10.79 -4.06 -8.42
C ASN A 190 9.38 -3.47 -8.66
N MET A 191 9.31 -2.21 -9.07
CA MET A 191 8.05 -1.52 -9.33
C MET A 191 7.30 -2.07 -10.56
N GLN A 192 8.02 -2.64 -11.55
CA GLN A 192 7.38 -3.22 -12.74
C GLN A 192 6.66 -4.52 -12.42
N GLU A 193 7.23 -5.32 -11.51
CA GLU A 193 6.63 -6.56 -11.01
C GLU A 193 5.57 -6.30 -9.93
N GLY A 194 5.48 -5.06 -9.43
CA GLY A 194 4.51 -4.64 -8.43
C GLY A 194 4.95 -4.87 -6.98
N SER A 195 6.24 -5.16 -6.75
CA SER A 195 6.80 -5.35 -5.40
C SER A 195 6.83 -4.06 -4.59
N PHE A 196 6.80 -2.90 -5.25
CA PHE A 196 6.73 -1.59 -4.61
C PHE A 196 5.70 -0.74 -5.34
N ARG A 197 4.55 -0.51 -4.69
CA ARG A 197 3.40 0.23 -5.24
C ARG A 197 3.13 1.46 -4.39
N CYS A 198 2.79 2.57 -5.02
CA CYS A 198 2.44 3.80 -4.33
C CYS A 198 1.07 4.30 -4.78
N ASP A 199 0.29 4.75 -3.81
CA ASP A 199 -0.90 5.55 -3.99
C ASP A 199 -0.64 6.95 -3.42
N ALA A 200 -1.10 7.99 -4.12
CA ALA A 200 -0.87 9.38 -3.76
C ALA A 200 -2.16 10.08 -3.35
N ASN A 201 -2.16 10.63 -2.14
CA ASN A 201 -3.26 11.41 -1.60
C ASN A 201 -2.95 12.90 -1.76
N VAL A 202 -3.74 13.61 -2.58
CA VAL A 202 -3.46 15.00 -2.98
C VAL A 202 -4.62 15.90 -2.62
N SER A 203 -4.32 17.03 -1.99
CA SER A 203 -5.25 18.14 -1.78
C SER A 203 -4.55 19.48 -1.92
N VAL A 204 -5.31 20.53 -2.24
CA VAL A 204 -4.84 21.92 -2.23
C VAL A 204 -5.66 22.77 -1.27
N ARG A 205 -5.05 23.82 -0.73
CA ARG A 205 -5.72 24.79 0.16
C ARG A 205 -5.10 26.17 0.02
N ARG A 206 -5.74 27.21 0.55
CA ARG A 206 -5.05 28.49 0.75
C ARG A 206 -4.22 28.47 2.03
N PRO A 207 -3.12 29.25 2.11
CA PRO A 207 -2.35 29.39 3.33
C PRO A 207 -3.23 29.76 4.54
N GLY A 208 -3.10 28.99 5.61
CA GLY A 208 -3.86 29.20 6.86
C GLY A 208 -5.26 28.58 6.88
N GLU A 209 -5.76 28.01 5.78
CA GLU A 209 -7.04 27.30 5.75
C GLU A 209 -6.92 25.84 6.25
N PRO A 210 -8.05 25.20 6.63
CA PRO A 210 -8.09 23.76 6.87
C PRO A 210 -7.58 22.94 5.67
N LEU A 211 -7.26 21.66 5.90
CA LEU A 211 -6.90 20.75 4.82
C LEU A 211 -8.05 20.65 3.79
N GLY A 212 -7.70 20.70 2.51
CA GLY A 212 -8.67 20.58 1.42
C GLY A 212 -9.21 19.16 1.27
N THR A 213 -10.26 19.01 0.46
CA THR A 213 -10.79 17.70 0.10
C THR A 213 -9.75 16.91 -0.69
N ARG A 214 -9.48 15.68 -0.25
CA ARG A 214 -8.46 14.80 -0.81
C ARG A 214 -8.98 14.00 -2.00
N CYS A 215 -8.18 13.92 -3.07
CA CYS A 215 -8.32 12.89 -4.09
C CYS A 215 -7.17 11.89 -3.95
N GLU A 216 -7.47 10.61 -4.16
CA GLU A 216 -6.51 9.51 -4.08
C GLU A 216 -6.18 9.02 -5.49
N ILE A 217 -4.92 9.05 -5.90
CA ILE A 217 -4.45 8.53 -7.19
C ILE A 217 -3.85 7.16 -6.95
N LYS A 218 -4.46 6.11 -7.51
CA LYS A 218 -4.00 4.72 -7.31
C LYS A 218 -3.08 4.20 -8.41
N ASN A 219 -2.33 3.15 -8.06
CA ASN A 219 -1.51 2.33 -8.97
C ASN A 219 -0.36 3.09 -9.65
N LEU A 220 0.36 3.92 -8.90
CA LEU A 220 1.52 4.65 -9.42
C LEU A 220 2.76 3.74 -9.40
N ASN A 221 2.95 2.99 -10.49
CA ASN A 221 4.03 2.00 -10.64
C ASN A 221 5.35 2.59 -11.20
N SER A 222 5.51 3.91 -11.20
CA SER A 222 6.72 4.60 -11.68
C SER A 222 6.86 5.94 -10.99
N PHE A 223 8.07 6.28 -10.55
CA PHE A 223 8.36 7.60 -9.98
C PHE A 223 8.07 8.75 -10.94
N ARG A 224 8.29 8.55 -12.25
CA ARG A 224 7.96 9.56 -13.27
C ARG A 224 6.44 9.77 -13.35
N PHE A 225 5.68 8.68 -13.43
CA PHE A 225 4.22 8.75 -13.50
C PHE A 225 3.61 9.29 -12.21
N MET A 226 4.21 9.00 -11.06
CA MET A 226 3.84 9.63 -9.79
C MET A 226 3.99 11.15 -9.86
N GLU A 227 5.13 11.65 -10.35
CA GLU A 227 5.36 13.09 -10.46
C GLU A 227 4.32 13.76 -11.37
N GLU A 228 4.13 13.20 -12.56
CA GLU A 228 3.19 13.72 -13.55
C GLU A 228 1.74 13.68 -13.05
N ALA A 229 1.32 12.57 -12.44
CA ALA A 229 -0.03 12.40 -11.91
C ALA A 229 -0.33 13.40 -10.79
N ILE A 230 0.60 13.58 -9.85
CA ILE A 230 0.46 14.53 -8.74
C ILE A 230 0.38 15.96 -9.29
N ASN A 231 1.28 16.34 -10.20
CA ASN A 231 1.27 17.69 -10.80
C ASN A 231 -0.04 17.97 -11.56
N TYR A 232 -0.52 17.00 -12.35
CA TYR A 232 -1.80 17.12 -13.03
C TYR A 232 -2.96 17.29 -12.04
N GLU A 233 -2.98 16.49 -10.97
CA GLU A 233 -4.05 16.52 -9.98
C GLU A 233 -4.07 17.84 -9.20
N ILE A 234 -2.91 18.38 -8.83
CA ILE A 234 -2.78 19.71 -8.21
C ILE A 234 -3.41 20.78 -9.12
N GLN A 235 -3.01 20.80 -10.40
CA GLN A 235 -3.50 21.80 -11.35
C GLN A 235 -5.02 21.67 -11.55
N ARG A 236 -5.53 20.44 -11.72
CA ARG A 236 -6.97 20.18 -11.85
C ARG A 236 -7.75 20.70 -10.64
N GLN A 237 -7.29 20.44 -9.42
CA GLN A 237 -7.99 20.90 -8.22
C GLN A 237 -8.01 22.43 -8.13
N ILE A 238 -6.88 23.08 -8.44
CA ILE A 238 -6.78 24.54 -8.46
C ILE A 238 -7.76 25.14 -9.47
N GLU A 239 -7.71 24.69 -10.73
CA GLU A 239 -8.60 25.18 -11.80
C GLU A 239 -10.07 25.01 -11.42
N LEU A 240 -10.44 23.83 -10.92
CA LEU A 240 -11.82 23.54 -10.50
C LEU A 240 -12.31 24.50 -9.40
N ILE A 241 -11.45 24.81 -8.41
CA ILE A 241 -11.84 25.72 -7.32
C ILE A 241 -11.87 27.18 -7.80
N GLU A 242 -10.96 27.58 -8.67
CA GLU A 242 -10.92 28.94 -9.24
C GLU A 242 -12.10 29.23 -10.17
N GLU A 243 -12.64 28.21 -10.83
CA GLU A 243 -13.89 28.27 -11.60
C GLU A 243 -15.17 28.28 -10.73
N GLY A 244 -15.02 28.24 -9.40
CA GLY A 244 -16.13 28.24 -8.45
C GLY A 244 -16.72 26.85 -8.16
N GLY A 245 -16.05 25.78 -8.64
CA GLY A 245 -16.39 24.40 -8.34
C GLY A 245 -15.90 23.94 -6.95
N LYS A 246 -16.14 22.67 -6.65
CA LYS A 246 -15.68 22.02 -5.41
C LYS A 246 -15.05 20.67 -5.73
N VAL A 247 -13.90 20.41 -5.13
CA VAL A 247 -13.26 19.08 -5.19
C VAL A 247 -14.13 18.08 -4.43
N VAL A 248 -14.47 16.97 -5.07
CA VAL A 248 -15.17 15.83 -4.47
C VAL A 248 -14.13 14.77 -4.11
N GLN A 249 -14.30 14.13 -2.95
CA GLN A 249 -13.43 13.01 -2.57
C GLN A 249 -13.70 11.82 -3.47
N GLU A 250 -12.68 11.39 -4.21
CA GLU A 250 -12.77 10.28 -5.14
C GLU A 250 -11.41 9.59 -5.32
N THR A 251 -11.47 8.33 -5.74
CA THR A 251 -10.29 7.60 -6.22
C THR A 251 -10.16 7.80 -7.73
N ARG A 252 -8.96 8.16 -8.17
CA ARG A 252 -8.60 8.47 -9.56
C ARG A 252 -7.49 7.54 -10.02
N LEU A 253 -7.42 7.30 -11.33
CA LEU A 253 -6.34 6.55 -11.98
C LEU A 253 -5.55 7.49 -12.90
N TYR A 254 -4.26 7.26 -13.04
CA TYR A 254 -3.43 7.99 -13.99
C TYR A 254 -3.37 7.26 -15.34
N ASP A 255 -3.64 7.99 -16.42
CA ASP A 255 -3.53 7.52 -17.79
C ASP A 255 -2.22 8.06 -18.39
N PRO A 256 -1.16 7.25 -18.49
CA PRO A 256 0.17 7.71 -18.91
C PRO A 256 0.23 8.08 -20.40
N ASP A 257 -0.66 7.54 -21.24
CA ASP A 257 -0.72 7.88 -22.66
C ASP A 257 -1.31 9.27 -22.89
N LYS A 258 -2.26 9.66 -22.03
CA LYS A 258 -2.92 10.98 -22.09
C LYS A 258 -2.34 12.01 -21.12
N GLY A 259 -1.50 11.59 -20.18
CA GLY A 259 -0.91 12.47 -19.16
C GLY A 259 -1.95 13.08 -18.21
N GLN A 260 -3.02 12.36 -17.89
CA GLN A 260 -4.14 12.90 -17.09
C GLN A 260 -4.66 11.93 -16.03
N THR A 261 -5.22 12.47 -14.94
CA THR A 261 -5.98 11.66 -13.97
C THR A 261 -7.43 11.52 -14.43
N ARG A 262 -8.01 10.33 -14.28
CA ARG A 262 -9.41 10.04 -14.59
C ARG A 262 -10.10 9.53 -13.33
N GLY A 263 -11.23 10.13 -13.00
CA GLY A 263 -12.08 9.65 -11.90
C GLY A 263 -12.58 8.25 -12.21
N MET A 264 -12.54 7.35 -11.23
CA MET A 264 -13.34 6.13 -11.29
C MET A 264 -14.80 6.46 -11.00
N ARG A 265 -15.73 5.57 -11.37
CA ARG A 265 -17.17 5.73 -11.12
C ARG A 265 -17.40 6.19 -9.66
N SER A 266 -18.26 7.18 -9.46
CA SER A 266 -18.57 7.75 -8.15
C SER A 266 -18.91 6.63 -7.17
N LYS A 267 -18.02 6.38 -6.21
CA LYS A 267 -18.33 5.55 -5.04
C LYS A 267 -19.38 6.32 -4.24
N GLU A 268 -20.66 6.03 -4.48
CA GLU A 268 -21.75 6.54 -3.64
C GLU A 268 -21.69 5.99 -2.21
N ASP A 269 -20.82 5.03 -1.91
CA ASP A 269 -20.54 4.63 -0.53
C ASP A 269 -19.03 4.50 -0.32
N ALA A 270 -18.49 5.22 0.68
CA ALA A 270 -17.31 4.74 1.37
C ALA A 270 -17.71 3.37 1.95
N HIS A 271 -17.34 2.28 1.27
CA HIS A 271 -17.75 0.96 1.68
C HIS A 271 -17.31 0.74 3.14
N ASP A 272 -18.29 0.48 4.00
CA ASP A 272 -18.02 0.02 5.36
C ASP A 272 -17.31 -1.34 5.24
N TYR A 273 -15.99 -1.30 5.39
CA TYR A 273 -15.14 -2.48 5.38
C TYR A 273 -15.38 -3.39 6.59
N ARG A 274 -16.24 -2.98 7.54
CA ARG A 274 -16.67 -3.78 8.69
C ARG A 274 -15.49 -4.40 9.39
N TYR A 275 -14.49 -3.59 9.76
CA TYR A 275 -13.30 -4.10 10.43
C TYR A 275 -13.66 -4.76 11.76
N PHE A 276 -13.04 -5.89 12.04
CA PHE A 276 -13.06 -6.54 13.35
C PHE A 276 -11.82 -7.43 13.51
N PRO A 277 -11.38 -7.69 14.75
CA PRO A 277 -10.29 -8.61 15.04
C PRO A 277 -10.49 -9.99 14.40
N ASP A 278 -9.46 -10.51 13.73
CA ASP A 278 -9.53 -11.85 13.14
C ASP A 278 -9.54 -12.91 14.27
N PRO A 279 -10.64 -13.65 14.48
CA PRO A 279 -10.74 -14.61 15.56
C PRO A 279 -9.86 -15.85 15.35
N ASP A 280 -9.39 -16.10 14.13
CA ASP A 280 -8.54 -17.24 13.80
C ASP A 280 -7.06 -16.98 14.13
N LEU A 281 -6.70 -15.72 14.43
CA LEU A 281 -5.34 -15.31 14.78
C LEU A 281 -5.31 -14.71 16.20
N PRO A 282 -4.55 -15.30 17.13
CA PRO A 282 -4.32 -14.66 18.42
C PRO A 282 -3.52 -13.36 18.26
N PRO A 283 -3.55 -12.45 19.26
CA PRO A 283 -2.71 -11.27 19.26
C PRO A 283 -1.23 -11.60 19.06
N LEU A 284 -0.56 -10.82 18.21
CA LEU A 284 0.86 -10.93 17.93
C LEU A 284 1.66 -10.26 19.05
N ILE A 285 2.37 -11.06 19.85
CA ILE A 285 3.25 -10.56 20.90
C ILE A 285 4.68 -10.42 20.38
N ILE A 286 5.20 -9.19 20.38
CA ILE A 286 6.56 -8.85 19.95
C ILE A 286 7.38 -8.49 21.17
N THR A 287 8.15 -9.46 21.68
CA THR A 287 8.97 -9.26 22.88
C THR A 287 10.17 -8.36 22.59
N SER A 288 10.67 -7.66 23.61
CA SER A 288 11.90 -6.87 23.50
C SER A 288 13.10 -7.71 23.05
N GLN A 289 13.17 -8.97 23.49
CA GLN A 289 14.22 -9.91 23.07
C GLN A 289 14.16 -10.19 21.56
N TRP A 290 12.96 -10.32 21.00
CA TRP A 290 12.79 -10.50 19.55
C TRP A 290 13.24 -9.24 18.80
N ILE A 291 12.84 -8.06 19.27
CA ILE A 291 13.27 -6.78 18.68
C ILE A 291 14.80 -6.66 18.68
N GLU A 292 15.47 -6.92 19.81
CA GLU A 292 16.93 -6.84 19.91
C GLU A 292 17.63 -7.86 19.00
N ARG A 293 17.08 -9.08 18.88
CA ARG A 293 17.59 -10.09 17.94
C ARG A 293 17.50 -9.62 16.49
N VAL A 294 16.37 -9.03 16.09
CA VAL A 294 16.20 -8.49 14.73
C VAL A 294 17.11 -7.29 14.51
N LYS A 295 17.22 -6.40 15.50
CA LYS A 295 18.11 -5.24 15.47
C LYS A 295 19.57 -5.64 15.24
N ALA A 296 20.02 -6.72 15.87
CA ALA A 296 21.38 -7.25 15.68
C ALA A 296 21.63 -7.83 14.27
N SER A 297 20.57 -8.05 13.47
CA SER A 297 20.66 -8.53 12.08
C SER A 297 20.57 -7.43 11.03
N LEU A 298 20.34 -6.17 11.44
CA LEU A 298 20.33 -5.04 10.51
C LEU A 298 21.77 -4.72 10.05
N PRO A 299 21.94 -4.32 8.76
CA PRO A 299 23.23 -3.96 8.19
C PRO A 299 23.80 -2.64 8.75
#